data_AF-A0A1V8RJJ2-F1
#
_entry.id   AF-A0A1V8RJJ2-F1
#
_cell.length_a   1.000
_cell.length_b   1.000
_cell.length_c   1.000
_cell.angle_alpha   90.00
_cell.angle_beta   90.00
_cell.angle_gamma   90.00
#
_symmetry.space_group_name_H-M   'P 1'
#
loop_
_entity.id
_entity.type
_entity.pdbx_description
1 polymer ?
#
loop_
_entity_poly.entity_id
_entity_poly.type
_entity_poly.pdbx_seq_one_letter_code
_entity_poly.pdbx_strand_id
1 'polypeptide(L)'
;MRASRPVFQAVLFSAFISAAPALAVPMLQPHRAVYDLALDKASDRSGITGLTGRMVYEFNGSPCDGYTVNFRFVTRITTSDVSRLTDQQTTTYEDAAGKTFSFFTKSFVDQAPDKEIKGTATKDAKGIEVKLERPQETTLQLAPTQFPTQHLFEMIEKAEKGETFYQTSLFDGSDDANKVMSTTVVVGKPAKIEKSDPELPALDRLGKDKFWPVDVAYFDTSSPDGGEEVPQYRISFKLHPNGLTRDLVMDYGDFSMTGKLVNLKLFDSPPNKSCNQ
;
A
#
# COMPACT_ATOMS: atom_id res chain seq x y z
N MET A 1 25.07 62.85 -54.02
CA MET A 1 24.46 61.51 -53.93
C MET A 1 24.51 61.07 -52.48
N ARG A 2 23.35 60.95 -51.82
CA ARG A 2 23.23 60.64 -50.38
C ARG A 2 23.33 59.12 -50.18
N ALA A 3 24.31 58.69 -49.38
CA ALA A 3 24.48 57.29 -49.01
C ALA A 3 23.57 56.92 -47.82
N SER A 4 22.72 55.92 -48.02
CA SER A 4 21.83 55.33 -47.01
C SER A 4 22.55 54.23 -46.23
N ARG A 5 22.58 54.34 -44.90
CA ARG A 5 23.05 53.31 -43.96
C ARG A 5 21.90 52.34 -43.62
N PRO A 6 22.08 51.01 -43.65
CA PRO A 6 21.08 50.08 -43.15
C PRO A 6 21.17 49.95 -41.63
N VAL A 7 20.02 50.00 -40.95
CA VAL A 7 19.86 49.74 -39.52
C VAL A 7 19.54 48.26 -39.36
N PHE A 8 20.45 47.51 -38.74
CA PHE A 8 20.21 46.13 -38.31
C PHE A 8 19.44 46.15 -36.98
N GLN A 9 18.16 45.75 -36.99
CA GLN A 9 17.41 45.47 -35.76
C GLN A 9 17.67 44.02 -35.33
N ALA A 10 18.36 43.85 -34.20
CA ALA A 10 18.52 42.57 -33.54
C ALA A 10 17.27 42.26 -32.72
N VAL A 11 16.52 41.21 -33.12
CA VAL A 11 15.40 40.67 -32.34
C VAL A 11 15.97 39.68 -31.33
N LEU A 12 15.98 40.07 -30.05
CA LEU A 12 16.30 39.18 -28.93
C LEU A 12 15.11 38.26 -28.66
N PHE A 13 15.22 37.00 -29.07
CA PHE A 13 14.31 35.93 -28.67
C PHE A 13 14.60 35.54 -27.21
N SER A 14 13.79 36.04 -26.28
CA SER A 14 13.78 35.56 -24.90
C SER A 14 13.19 34.15 -24.87
N ALA A 15 14.05 33.14 -24.73
CA ALA A 15 13.63 31.77 -24.45
C ALA A 15 13.03 31.71 -23.04
N PHE A 16 11.71 31.68 -22.93
CA PHE A 16 11.02 31.31 -21.70
C PHE A 16 11.25 29.81 -21.46
N ILE A 17 12.21 29.49 -20.59
CA ILE A 17 12.34 28.15 -20.04
C ILE A 17 11.16 27.96 -19.09
N SER A 18 10.12 27.28 -19.56
CA SER A 18 9.02 26.84 -18.72
C SER A 18 9.55 25.74 -17.81
N ALA A 19 9.91 26.09 -16.58
CA ALA A 19 10.19 25.11 -15.54
C ALA A 19 8.90 24.33 -15.29
N ALA A 20 8.85 23.07 -15.74
CA ALA A 20 7.79 22.16 -15.35
C ALA A 20 7.81 22.06 -13.81
N PRO A 21 6.66 22.18 -13.12
CA PRO A 21 6.63 21.92 -11.69
C PRO A 21 7.12 20.48 -11.48
N ALA A 22 8.20 20.32 -10.72
CA ALA A 22 8.57 19.02 -10.22
C ALA A 22 7.35 18.52 -9.44
N LEU A 23 6.71 17.45 -9.93
CA LEU A 23 5.67 16.74 -9.19
C LEU A 23 6.33 16.32 -7.88
N ALA A 24 5.98 16.99 -6.79
CA ALA A 24 6.44 16.63 -5.47
C ALA A 24 5.86 15.24 -5.20
N VAL A 25 6.72 14.22 -5.19
CA VAL A 25 6.33 12.88 -4.74
C VAL A 25 5.69 13.05 -3.36
N PRO A 26 4.49 12.46 -3.12
CA PRO A 26 3.83 12.57 -1.83
C PRO A 26 4.82 12.24 -0.72
N MET A 27 4.96 13.09 0.29
CA MET A 27 5.90 12.80 1.37
C MET A 27 5.21 11.82 2.32
N LEU A 28 5.50 10.52 2.15
CA LEU A 28 5.02 9.50 3.09
C LEU A 28 5.68 9.73 4.45
N GLN A 29 4.87 9.77 5.50
CA GLN A 29 5.32 10.01 6.86
C GLN A 29 5.77 8.68 7.48
N PRO A 30 7.05 8.51 7.86
CA PRO A 30 7.46 7.36 8.65
C PRO A 30 6.67 7.28 9.96
N HIS A 31 6.11 6.12 10.28
CA HIS A 31 5.24 5.95 11.44
C HIS A 31 5.11 4.49 11.84
N ARG A 32 4.60 4.28 13.06
CA ARG A 32 4.08 3.01 13.54
C ARG A 32 2.63 3.17 13.97
N ALA A 33 1.74 2.37 13.38
CA ALA A 33 0.33 2.30 13.70
C ALA A 33 -0.02 0.94 14.32
N VAL A 34 -0.80 0.95 15.40
CA VAL A 34 -1.30 -0.24 16.07
C VAL A 34 -2.82 -0.25 15.99
N TYR A 35 -3.38 -1.37 15.54
CA TYR A 35 -4.81 -1.55 15.36
C TYR A 35 -5.31 -2.72 16.19
N ASP A 36 -6.44 -2.53 16.86
CA ASP A 36 -7.19 -3.65 17.44
C ASP A 36 -8.14 -4.22 16.39
N LEU A 37 -8.09 -5.53 16.24
CA LEU A 37 -8.88 -6.27 15.25
C LEU A 37 -10.10 -6.91 15.92
N ALA A 38 -11.25 -6.80 15.27
CA ALA A 38 -12.50 -7.40 15.73
C ALA A 38 -13.33 -7.92 14.56
N LEU A 39 -14.08 -9.00 14.79
CA LEU A 39 -15.05 -9.51 13.80
C LEU A 39 -16.07 -8.42 13.42
N ASP A 40 -16.31 -8.24 12.13
CA ASP A 40 -17.42 -7.43 11.61
C ASP A 40 -18.60 -8.33 11.27
N LYS A 41 -18.40 -9.24 10.30
CA LYS A 41 -19.42 -10.20 9.85
C LYS A 41 -18.79 -11.57 9.66
N ALA A 42 -19.60 -12.60 9.86
CA ALA A 42 -19.27 -13.97 9.52
C ALA A 42 -20.50 -14.64 8.93
N SER A 43 -20.34 -15.35 7.81
CA SER A 43 -21.38 -16.21 7.24
C SER A 43 -21.50 -17.50 8.05
N ASP A 44 -22.68 -18.13 8.01
CA ASP A 44 -22.89 -19.45 8.63
C ASP A 44 -21.90 -20.50 8.07
N ARG A 45 -21.52 -20.38 6.79
CA ARG A 45 -20.55 -21.27 6.14
C ARG A 45 -19.15 -21.17 6.74
N SER A 46 -18.75 -19.98 7.20
CA SER A 46 -17.41 -19.78 7.79
C SER A 46 -17.23 -20.55 9.11
N GLY A 47 -18.32 -20.83 9.84
CA GLY A 47 -18.27 -21.43 11.18
C GLY A 47 -17.63 -20.53 12.24
N ILE A 48 -17.28 -19.27 11.90
CA ILE A 48 -16.62 -18.34 12.80
C ILE A 48 -17.65 -17.74 13.77
N THR A 49 -17.40 -17.95 15.06
CA THR A 49 -18.22 -17.41 16.16
C THR A 49 -17.55 -16.21 16.84
N GLY A 50 -16.26 -15.97 16.59
CA GLY A 50 -15.56 -14.80 17.09
C GLY A 50 -14.19 -14.59 16.44
N LEU A 51 -13.78 -13.34 16.32
CA LEU A 51 -12.45 -12.94 15.88
C LEU A 51 -11.98 -11.75 16.72
N THR A 52 -10.78 -11.88 17.27
CA THR A 52 -10.08 -10.78 17.95
C THR A 52 -8.62 -10.80 17.55
N GLY A 53 -7.95 -9.66 17.61
CA GLY A 53 -6.55 -9.62 17.24
C GLY A 53 -5.92 -8.25 17.38
N ARG A 54 -4.68 -8.16 16.91
CA ARG A 54 -3.93 -6.91 16.83
C ARG A 54 -3.05 -6.91 15.61
N MET A 55 -3.01 -5.76 14.95
CA MET A 55 -2.14 -5.48 13.82
C MET A 55 -1.16 -4.36 14.19
N VAL A 56 0.11 -4.54 13.85
CA VAL A 56 1.14 -3.51 13.99
C VAL A 56 1.75 -3.29 12.62
N TYR A 57 1.68 -2.05 12.14
CA TYR A 57 2.23 -1.63 10.86
C TYR A 57 3.27 -0.54 11.13
N GLU A 58 4.50 -0.76 10.69
CA GLU A 58 5.59 0.20 10.81
C GLU A 58 6.16 0.48 9.42
N PHE A 59 6.09 1.75 9.02
CA PHE A 59 6.58 2.26 7.76
C PHE A 59 7.77 3.18 8.03
N ASN A 60 8.91 2.89 7.42
CA ASN A 60 10.13 3.68 7.49
C ASN A 60 10.70 3.89 6.08
N GLY A 61 11.53 4.91 5.92
CA GLY A 61 12.26 5.15 4.68
C GLY A 61 12.17 6.58 4.19
N SER A 62 12.68 6.78 2.97
CA SER A 62 12.69 8.07 2.30
C SER A 62 12.72 7.88 0.78
N PRO A 63 12.42 8.94 0.00
CA PRO A 63 12.61 8.92 -1.45
C PRO A 63 14.05 8.65 -1.91
N CYS A 64 15.04 8.73 -1.03
CA CYS A 64 16.44 8.44 -1.37
C CYS A 64 16.87 7.03 -0.94
N ASP A 65 16.43 6.58 0.25
CA ASP A 65 16.90 5.34 0.85
C ASP A 65 16.05 4.12 0.43
N GLY A 66 14.85 4.36 -0.11
CA GLY A 66 13.82 3.35 -0.26
C GLY A 66 12.97 3.22 1.00
N TYR A 67 12.07 2.24 1.01
CA TYR A 67 11.03 2.10 2.01
C TYR A 67 11.04 0.70 2.61
N THR A 68 10.98 0.63 3.94
CA THR A 68 10.91 -0.62 4.70
C THR A 68 9.58 -0.67 5.43
N VAL A 69 8.86 -1.78 5.29
CA VAL A 69 7.64 -2.05 6.06
C VAL A 69 7.88 -3.24 6.97
N ASN A 70 7.58 -3.07 8.26
CA ASN A 70 7.43 -4.18 9.20
C ASN A 70 5.97 -4.28 9.59
N PHE A 71 5.40 -5.47 9.39
CA PHE A 71 4.00 -5.74 9.59
C PHE A 71 3.85 -6.99 10.46
N ARG A 72 3.04 -6.91 11.51
CA ARG A 72 2.68 -8.06 12.32
C ARG A 72 1.17 -8.13 12.49
N PHE A 73 0.60 -9.27 12.16
CA PHE A 73 -0.84 -9.51 12.16
C PHE A 73 -1.14 -10.73 13.01
N VAL A 74 -1.74 -10.50 14.18
CA VAL A 74 -2.09 -11.56 15.13
C VAL A 74 -3.60 -11.63 15.24
N THR A 75 -4.18 -12.79 14.95
CA THR A 75 -5.61 -13.03 15.08
C THR A 75 -5.88 -14.32 15.84
N ARG A 76 -6.89 -14.29 16.70
CA ARG A 76 -7.50 -15.47 17.29
C ARG A 76 -8.89 -15.62 16.69
N ILE A 77 -9.08 -16.69 15.95
CA ILE A 77 -10.36 -17.04 15.33
C ILE A 77 -10.95 -18.19 16.12
N THR A 78 -12.19 -18.02 16.57
CA THR A 78 -12.94 -19.00 17.34
C THR A 78 -14.10 -19.50 16.49
N THR A 79 -14.28 -20.83 16.50
CA THR A 79 -15.42 -21.55 15.93
C THR A 79 -16.19 -22.24 17.06
N SER A 80 -17.20 -23.05 16.75
CA SER A 80 -17.87 -23.87 17.78
C SER A 80 -16.93 -24.88 18.45
N ASP A 81 -15.93 -25.36 17.71
CA ASP A 81 -15.15 -26.55 18.11
C ASP A 81 -13.71 -26.20 18.50
N VAL A 82 -13.14 -25.15 17.89
CA VAL A 82 -11.72 -24.80 18.04
C VAL A 82 -11.50 -23.29 18.05
N SER A 83 -10.50 -22.85 18.82
CA SER A 83 -9.91 -21.51 18.74
C SER A 83 -8.48 -21.63 18.20
N ARG A 84 -8.19 -21.00 17.06
CA ARG A 84 -6.87 -21.00 16.42
C ARG A 84 -6.23 -19.62 16.52
N LEU A 85 -4.98 -19.56 16.97
CA LEU A 85 -4.16 -18.35 16.98
C LEU A 85 -3.24 -18.34 15.75
N THR A 86 -3.34 -17.31 14.93
CA THR A 86 -2.43 -17.06 13.81
C THR A 86 -1.60 -15.82 14.10
N ASP A 87 -0.28 -15.90 13.91
CA ASP A 87 0.66 -14.77 13.99
C ASP A 87 1.47 -14.73 12.69
N GLN A 88 1.26 -13.69 11.89
CA GLN A 88 2.02 -13.43 10.67
C GLN A 88 2.95 -12.25 10.88
N GLN A 89 4.22 -12.42 10.56
CA GLN A 89 5.27 -11.41 10.67
C GLN A 89 5.89 -11.21 9.29
N THR A 90 5.71 -10.03 8.72
CA THR A 90 6.17 -9.68 7.38
C THR A 90 7.11 -8.49 7.45
N THR A 91 8.26 -8.59 6.79
CA THR A 91 9.17 -7.47 6.53
C THR A 91 9.35 -7.33 5.03
N THR A 92 9.20 -6.12 4.50
CA THR A 92 9.46 -5.83 3.10
C THR A 92 10.37 -4.62 2.93
N TYR A 93 11.05 -4.57 1.79
CA TYR A 93 11.84 -3.42 1.34
C TYR A 93 11.57 -3.13 -0.13
N GLU A 94 11.27 -1.88 -0.46
CA GLU A 94 11.19 -1.36 -1.82
C GLU A 94 12.31 -0.33 -2.05
N ASP A 95 13.05 -0.47 -3.14
CA ASP A 95 14.03 0.56 -3.49
C ASP A 95 13.34 1.88 -3.88
N ALA A 96 14.08 2.98 -3.77
CA ALA A 96 13.58 4.33 -4.07
C ALA A 96 13.01 4.49 -5.49
N ALA A 97 13.52 3.71 -6.45
CA ALA A 97 13.08 3.74 -7.84
C ALA A 97 11.89 2.81 -8.12
N GLY A 98 11.42 2.05 -7.12
CA GLY A 98 10.38 1.03 -7.26
C GLY A 98 10.76 -0.09 -8.23
N LYS A 99 12.05 -0.42 -8.39
CA LYS A 99 12.53 -1.47 -9.32
C LYS A 99 12.69 -2.83 -8.65
N THR A 100 13.00 -2.85 -7.36
CA THR A 100 13.25 -4.04 -6.57
C THR A 100 12.35 -4.06 -5.35
N PHE A 101 11.83 -5.22 -5.03
CA PHE A 101 11.00 -5.49 -3.85
C PHE A 101 11.45 -6.79 -3.18
N SER A 102 12.00 -6.68 -1.98
CA SER A 102 12.34 -7.83 -1.15
C SER A 102 11.25 -8.04 -0.11
N PHE A 103 10.90 -9.30 0.14
CA PHE A 103 9.85 -9.66 1.08
C PHE A 103 10.25 -10.89 1.90
N PHE A 104 9.84 -10.89 3.16
CA PHE A 104 10.01 -12.01 4.07
C PHE A 104 8.83 -12.12 5.02
N THR A 105 8.10 -13.23 4.94
CA THR A 105 6.93 -13.53 5.76
C THR A 105 7.15 -14.83 6.52
N LYS A 106 6.93 -14.78 7.84
CA LYS A 106 6.83 -15.94 8.72
C LYS A 106 5.42 -16.04 9.26
N SER A 107 4.84 -17.23 9.18
CA SER A 107 3.52 -17.53 9.73
C SER A 107 3.64 -18.57 10.83
N PHE A 108 2.94 -18.33 11.93
CA PHE A 108 2.85 -19.24 13.06
C PHE A 108 1.39 -19.56 13.33
N VAL A 109 1.11 -20.82 13.61
CA VAL A 109 -0.21 -21.32 14.02
C VAL A 109 -0.06 -21.92 15.40
N ASP A 110 -0.83 -21.41 16.37
CA ASP A 110 -0.76 -21.82 17.77
C ASP A 110 0.68 -21.84 18.30
N GLN A 111 1.43 -20.79 17.92
CA GLN A 111 2.85 -20.55 18.24
C GLN A 111 3.85 -21.51 17.56
N ALA A 112 3.38 -22.51 16.82
CA ALA A 112 4.23 -23.36 16.00
C ALA A 112 4.51 -22.72 14.64
N PRO A 113 5.75 -22.80 14.11
CA PRO A 113 6.04 -22.37 12.74
C PRO A 113 5.18 -23.14 11.73
N ASP A 114 4.54 -22.42 10.82
CA ASP A 114 3.64 -22.96 9.80
C ASP A 114 4.21 -22.77 8.39
N LYS A 115 4.54 -21.52 8.04
CA LYS A 115 5.01 -21.15 6.69
C LYS A 115 6.12 -20.10 6.76
N GLU A 116 7.06 -20.19 5.83
CA GLU A 116 8.09 -19.18 5.62
C GLU A 116 8.20 -18.89 4.12
N ILE A 117 8.00 -17.63 3.73
CA ILE A 117 8.10 -17.14 2.35
C ILE A 117 9.15 -16.04 2.31
N LYS A 118 10.15 -16.19 1.46
CA LYS A 118 11.24 -15.22 1.32
C LYS A 118 11.61 -15.11 -0.14
N GLY A 119 11.75 -13.88 -0.64
CA GLY A 119 12.21 -13.68 -1.99
C GLY A 119 12.49 -12.23 -2.34
N THR A 120 12.86 -12.02 -3.60
CA THR A 120 13.04 -10.71 -4.20
C THR A 120 12.42 -10.68 -5.58
N ALA A 121 11.60 -9.67 -5.83
CA ALA A 121 11.00 -9.35 -7.11
C ALA A 121 11.75 -8.18 -7.75
N THR A 122 12.16 -8.30 -9.00
CA THR A 122 12.87 -7.25 -9.75
C THR A 122 12.17 -7.00 -11.07
N LYS A 123 11.90 -5.73 -11.39
CA LYS A 123 11.36 -5.34 -12.68
C LYS A 123 12.41 -5.51 -13.78
N ASP A 124 12.05 -6.16 -14.87
CA ASP A 124 12.91 -6.37 -16.04
C ASP A 124 12.16 -6.05 -17.34
N ALA A 125 12.77 -6.38 -18.49
CA ALA A 125 12.18 -6.11 -19.80
C ALA A 125 10.93 -6.98 -20.12
N LYS A 126 10.70 -8.08 -19.39
CA LYS A 126 9.61 -9.03 -19.61
C LYS A 126 8.47 -8.85 -18.60
N GLY A 127 8.71 -8.14 -17.50
CA GLY A 127 7.75 -7.88 -16.44
C GLY A 127 8.45 -7.84 -15.09
N ILE A 128 8.14 -8.81 -14.23
CA ILE A 128 8.80 -8.96 -12.93
C ILE A 128 9.39 -10.36 -12.81
N GLU A 129 10.70 -10.44 -12.55
CA GLU A 129 11.37 -11.68 -12.16
C GLU A 129 11.31 -11.82 -10.63
N VAL A 130 10.67 -12.88 -10.15
CA VAL A 130 10.56 -13.20 -8.71
C VAL A 130 11.47 -14.37 -8.39
N LYS A 131 12.48 -14.13 -7.55
CA LYS A 131 13.36 -15.17 -7.01
C LYS A 131 12.94 -15.50 -5.59
N LEU A 132 12.37 -16.68 -5.40
CA LEU A 132 12.02 -17.22 -4.09
C LEU A 132 13.21 -17.99 -3.53
N GLU A 133 13.53 -17.76 -2.27
CA GLU A 133 14.50 -18.51 -1.46
C GLU A 133 13.78 -19.50 -0.52
N ARG A 134 12.56 -19.16 -0.10
CA ARG A 134 11.69 -19.97 0.76
C ARG A 134 10.27 -20.00 0.19
N PRO A 135 9.57 -21.13 0.25
CA PRO A 135 9.91 -22.35 0.99
C PRO A 135 10.93 -23.23 0.24
N GLN A 136 11.05 -23.03 -1.07
CA GLN A 136 12.03 -23.66 -1.95
C GLN A 136 12.60 -22.61 -2.91
N GLU A 137 13.85 -22.79 -3.32
CA GLU A 137 14.45 -21.96 -4.35
C GLU A 137 13.73 -22.14 -5.70
N THR A 138 13.15 -21.07 -6.21
CA THR A 138 12.54 -21.05 -7.54
C THR A 138 12.57 -19.64 -8.14
N THR A 139 12.46 -19.56 -9.45
CA THR A 139 12.36 -18.29 -10.19
C THR A 139 11.11 -18.30 -11.03
N LEU A 140 10.30 -17.25 -10.89
CA LEU A 140 9.05 -17.06 -11.62
C LEU A 140 9.16 -15.79 -12.47
N GLN A 141 8.66 -15.84 -13.69
CA GLN A 141 8.44 -14.64 -14.49
C GLN A 141 6.95 -14.28 -14.41
N LEU A 142 6.64 -13.10 -13.89
CA LEU A 142 5.29 -12.58 -13.78
C LEU A 142 5.07 -11.37 -14.69
N ALA A 143 3.80 -11.05 -14.92
CA ALA A 143 3.40 -9.90 -15.71
C ALA A 143 3.97 -8.58 -15.13
N PRO A 144 4.22 -7.56 -15.97
CA PRO A 144 4.63 -6.24 -15.49
C PRO A 144 3.60 -5.66 -14.50
N THR A 145 4.08 -5.17 -13.37
CA THR A 145 3.23 -4.55 -12.35
C THR A 145 4.05 -3.60 -11.46
N GLN A 146 3.44 -3.05 -10.42
CA GLN A 146 4.05 -2.24 -9.38
C GLN A 146 4.09 -2.96 -8.02
N PHE A 147 4.80 -2.35 -7.07
CA PHE A 147 4.97 -2.83 -5.70
C PHE A 147 4.17 -1.97 -4.70
N PRO A 148 3.96 -2.42 -3.45
CA PRO A 148 2.99 -1.81 -2.53
C PRO A 148 3.15 -0.31 -2.28
N THR A 149 4.38 0.18 -2.16
CA THR A 149 4.66 1.59 -1.87
C THR A 149 4.40 2.45 -3.11
N GLN A 150 4.76 1.96 -4.30
CA GLN A 150 4.39 2.62 -5.57
C GLN A 150 2.88 2.68 -5.76
N HIS A 151 2.18 1.62 -5.39
CA HIS A 151 0.72 1.58 -5.41
C HIS A 151 0.09 2.59 -4.43
N LEU A 152 0.68 2.76 -3.24
CA LEU A 152 0.27 3.80 -2.28
C LEU A 152 0.50 5.21 -2.83
N PHE A 153 1.64 5.46 -3.48
CA PHE A 153 1.90 6.73 -4.16
C PHE A 153 0.85 7.03 -5.22
N GLU A 154 0.54 6.06 -6.09
CA GLU A 154 -0.47 6.19 -7.13
C GLU A 154 -1.85 6.52 -6.51
N MET A 155 -2.25 5.81 -5.44
CA MET A 155 -3.51 6.08 -4.73
C MET A 155 -3.60 7.53 -4.24
N ILE A 156 -2.56 8.02 -3.57
CA ILE A 156 -2.54 9.38 -3.02
C ILE A 156 -2.57 10.41 -4.16
N GLU A 157 -1.74 10.24 -5.19
CA GLU A 157 -1.66 11.15 -6.33
C GLU A 157 -3.01 11.25 -7.07
N LYS A 158 -3.67 10.10 -7.31
CA LYS A 158 -4.99 10.06 -7.94
C LYS A 158 -6.07 10.67 -7.06
N ALA A 159 -6.05 10.41 -5.76
CA ALA A 159 -6.97 11.02 -4.80
C ALA A 159 -6.83 12.55 -4.74
N GLU A 160 -5.61 13.06 -4.79
CA GLU A 160 -5.31 14.51 -4.85
C GLU A 160 -5.79 15.16 -6.15
N LYS A 161 -5.65 14.45 -7.29
CA LYS A 161 -6.19 14.87 -8.58
C LYS A 161 -7.72 14.76 -8.69
N GLY A 162 -8.37 14.16 -7.70
CA GLY A 162 -9.81 13.95 -7.67
C GLY A 162 -10.28 12.80 -8.58
N GLU A 163 -9.39 11.89 -8.98
CA GLU A 163 -9.77 10.64 -9.64
C GLU A 163 -10.46 9.73 -8.61
N THR A 164 -11.68 9.28 -8.92
CA THR A 164 -12.53 8.53 -7.98
C THR A 164 -12.60 7.03 -8.27
N PHE A 165 -12.07 6.59 -9.41
CA PHE A 165 -12.14 5.20 -9.83
C PHE A 165 -11.00 4.90 -10.80
N TYR A 166 -10.24 3.84 -10.56
CA TYR A 166 -9.25 3.35 -11.50
C TYR A 166 -8.93 1.86 -11.25
N GLN A 167 -8.24 1.25 -12.21
CA GLN A 167 -7.74 -0.12 -12.11
C GLN A 167 -6.24 -0.14 -12.36
N THR A 168 -5.55 -1.01 -11.65
CA THR A 168 -4.11 -1.24 -11.80
C THR A 168 -3.78 -2.67 -11.36
N SER A 169 -2.51 -3.07 -11.42
CA SER A 169 -2.04 -4.36 -10.92
C SER A 169 -1.06 -4.17 -9.77
N LEU A 170 -0.88 -5.22 -8.96
CA LEU A 170 0.02 -5.21 -7.81
C LEU A 170 0.71 -6.58 -7.64
N PHE A 171 1.98 -6.56 -7.29
CA PHE A 171 2.68 -7.68 -6.64
C PHE A 171 3.10 -7.23 -5.24
N ASP A 172 2.61 -7.91 -4.20
CA ASP A 172 2.86 -7.55 -2.80
C ASP A 172 3.58 -8.65 -1.99
N GLY A 173 3.92 -9.77 -2.63
CA GLY A 173 4.59 -10.90 -1.96
C GLY A 173 3.70 -11.63 -0.94
N SER A 174 2.37 -11.45 -1.01
CA SER A 174 1.39 -12.18 -0.20
C SER A 174 1.25 -13.65 -0.62
N ASP A 175 0.61 -14.46 0.23
CA ASP A 175 0.35 -15.89 0.04
C ASP A 175 1.59 -16.71 -0.33
N ASP A 176 1.69 -17.17 -1.57
CA ASP A 176 2.81 -17.94 -2.12
C ASP A 176 3.79 -17.08 -2.93
N ALA A 177 3.57 -15.76 -2.96
CA ALA A 177 4.36 -14.77 -3.70
C ALA A 177 4.58 -15.14 -5.18
N ASN A 178 3.55 -15.72 -5.80
CA ASN A 178 3.60 -16.30 -7.15
C ASN A 178 2.58 -15.69 -8.12
N LYS A 179 1.84 -14.64 -7.71
CA LYS A 179 0.77 -14.04 -8.50
C LYS A 179 0.87 -12.52 -8.51
N VAL A 180 0.41 -11.95 -9.62
CA VAL A 180 0.09 -10.53 -9.75
C VAL A 180 -1.42 -10.42 -9.65
N MET A 181 -1.88 -9.56 -8.76
CA MET A 181 -3.31 -9.32 -8.55
C MET A 181 -3.75 -8.09 -9.35
N SER A 182 -4.93 -8.15 -9.96
CA SER A 182 -5.59 -6.94 -10.43
C SER A 182 -6.27 -6.25 -9.25
N THR A 183 -6.19 -4.92 -9.21
CA THR A 183 -6.79 -4.10 -8.16
C THR A 183 -7.73 -3.09 -8.79
N THR A 184 -8.96 -3.03 -8.31
CA THR A 184 -9.89 -1.93 -8.60
C THR A 184 -9.95 -1.02 -7.39
N VAL A 185 -9.67 0.26 -7.58
CA VAL A 185 -9.62 1.26 -6.51
C VAL A 185 -10.75 2.27 -6.72
N VAL A 186 -11.55 2.47 -5.68
CA VAL A 186 -12.60 3.49 -5.61
C VAL A 186 -12.22 4.49 -4.53
N VAL A 187 -12.15 5.77 -4.90
CA VAL A 187 -11.79 6.86 -4.00
C VAL A 187 -13.00 7.77 -3.78
N GLY A 188 -13.41 7.89 -2.53
CA GLY A 188 -14.47 8.78 -2.08
C GLY A 188 -14.04 10.25 -2.05
N LYS A 189 -15.00 11.14 -1.79
CA LYS A 189 -14.71 12.58 -1.65
C LYS A 189 -13.85 12.83 -0.40
N PRO A 190 -12.91 13.80 -0.45
CA PRO A 190 -12.14 14.17 0.73
C PRO A 190 -13.07 14.67 1.84
N ALA A 191 -12.88 14.15 3.04
CA ALA A 191 -13.64 14.48 4.23
C ALA A 191 -12.73 15.01 5.35
N LYS A 192 -13.31 15.73 6.29
CA LYS A 192 -12.63 16.14 7.52
C LYS A 192 -12.91 15.12 8.62
N ILE A 193 -12.01 15.03 9.59
CA ILE A 193 -12.23 14.20 10.77
C ILE A 193 -13.29 14.87 11.65
N GLU A 194 -14.36 14.13 11.92
CA GLU A 194 -15.42 14.58 12.83
C GLU A 194 -14.99 14.44 14.29
N LYS A 195 -15.53 15.29 15.17
CA LYS A 195 -15.22 15.23 16.62
C LYS A 195 -15.66 13.92 17.26
N SER A 196 -16.62 13.22 16.66
CA SER A 196 -17.14 11.93 17.10
C SER A 196 -16.35 10.74 16.56
N ASP A 197 -15.28 10.96 15.78
CA ASP A 197 -14.48 9.88 15.22
C ASP A 197 -13.81 9.06 16.35
N PRO A 198 -14.06 7.74 16.44
CA PRO A 198 -13.60 6.90 17.55
C PRO A 198 -12.08 6.70 17.58
N GLU A 199 -11.37 7.04 16.51
CA GLU A 199 -9.91 6.96 16.39
C GLU A 199 -9.23 8.32 16.62
N LEU A 200 -9.98 9.42 16.75
CA LEU A 200 -9.44 10.77 16.98
C LEU A 200 -8.41 10.84 18.13
N PRO A 201 -8.60 10.16 19.28
CA PRO A 201 -7.60 10.17 20.36
C PRO A 201 -6.25 9.54 19.96
N ALA A 202 -6.22 8.65 18.97
CA ALA A 202 -5.02 7.98 18.50
C ALA A 202 -4.28 8.76 17.39
N LEU A 203 -4.88 9.79 16.80
CA LEU A 203 -4.33 10.48 15.62
C LEU A 203 -3.20 11.47 15.90
N ASP A 204 -2.71 11.57 17.13
CA ASP A 204 -1.61 12.48 17.52
C ASP A 204 -1.87 13.91 16.96
N ARG A 205 -0.92 14.48 16.21
CA ARG A 205 -1.04 15.79 15.56
C ARG A 205 -1.87 15.82 14.26
N LEU A 206 -2.35 14.67 13.77
CA LEU A 206 -3.09 14.52 12.51
C LEU A 206 -4.61 14.66 12.66
N GLY A 207 -5.12 14.94 13.87
CA GLY A 207 -6.56 15.03 14.13
C GLY A 207 -7.31 16.15 13.39
N LYS A 208 -6.62 16.98 12.60
CA LYS A 208 -7.20 18.05 11.76
C LYS A 208 -7.06 17.77 10.26
N ASP A 209 -6.38 16.69 9.89
CA ASP A 209 -6.09 16.39 8.50
C ASP A 209 -7.36 15.94 7.78
N LYS A 210 -7.36 16.12 6.47
CA LYS A 210 -8.37 15.51 5.61
C LYS A 210 -7.97 14.07 5.31
N PHE A 211 -8.96 13.26 4.99
CA PHE A 211 -8.75 11.91 4.49
C PHE A 211 -9.68 11.64 3.31
N TRP A 212 -9.35 10.63 2.52
CA TRP A 212 -10.24 10.05 1.52
C TRP A 212 -10.70 8.66 2.00
N PRO A 213 -12.00 8.36 1.97
CA PRO A 213 -12.47 6.98 2.02
C PRO A 213 -11.98 6.25 0.76
N VAL A 214 -11.41 5.06 0.90
CA VAL A 214 -10.90 4.26 -0.21
C VAL A 214 -11.40 2.83 -0.06
N ASP A 215 -11.82 2.24 -1.18
CA ASP A 215 -12.13 0.82 -1.30
C ASP A 215 -11.21 0.21 -2.36
N VAL A 216 -10.55 -0.90 -2.03
CA VAL A 216 -9.71 -1.67 -2.96
C VAL A 216 -10.22 -3.10 -3.03
N ALA A 217 -10.45 -3.59 -4.23
CA ALA A 217 -10.86 -4.97 -4.51
C ALA A 217 -9.78 -5.70 -5.31
N TYR A 218 -9.40 -6.90 -4.86
CA TYR A 218 -8.32 -7.71 -5.42
C TYR A 218 -8.88 -8.91 -6.18
N PHE A 219 -8.42 -9.08 -7.42
CA PHE A 219 -8.86 -10.13 -8.34
C PHE A 219 -7.65 -10.94 -8.81
N ASP A 220 -7.78 -12.26 -8.72
CA ASP A 220 -6.82 -13.18 -9.31
C ASP A 220 -7.22 -13.47 -10.75
N THR A 221 -6.50 -12.84 -11.69
CA THR A 221 -6.78 -12.97 -13.13
C THR A 221 -6.04 -14.16 -13.76
N SER A 222 -5.45 -15.06 -12.96
CA SER A 222 -4.70 -16.22 -13.48
C SER A 222 -5.58 -17.39 -13.91
N SER A 223 -6.87 -17.39 -13.55
CA SER A 223 -7.82 -18.45 -13.93
C SER A 223 -8.62 -18.03 -15.17
N PRO A 224 -8.51 -18.75 -16.31
CA PRO A 224 -9.18 -18.40 -17.57
C PRO A 224 -10.67 -18.79 -17.66
N ASP A 225 -11.26 -19.35 -16.60
CA ASP A 225 -12.66 -19.76 -16.61
C ASP A 225 -13.58 -18.57 -16.31
N GLY A 226 -14.14 -17.98 -17.37
CA GLY A 226 -14.99 -16.78 -17.38
C GLY A 226 -16.36 -16.93 -16.70
N GLY A 227 -16.36 -17.16 -15.39
CA GLY A 227 -17.51 -16.96 -14.51
C GLY A 227 -17.65 -15.50 -14.04
N GLU A 228 -18.61 -15.23 -13.15
CA GLU A 228 -18.66 -13.96 -12.42
C GLU A 228 -17.42 -13.85 -11.52
N GLU A 229 -16.45 -13.02 -11.94
CA GLU A 229 -15.27 -12.73 -11.13
C GLU A 229 -15.67 -11.89 -9.91
N VAL A 230 -15.75 -12.55 -8.75
CA VAL A 230 -15.84 -11.89 -7.45
C VAL A 230 -14.43 -11.62 -6.93
N PRO A 231 -14.20 -10.49 -6.24
CA PRO A 231 -12.89 -10.23 -5.64
C PRO A 231 -12.58 -11.26 -4.56
N GLN A 232 -11.34 -11.74 -4.52
CA GLN A 232 -10.86 -12.65 -3.47
C GLN A 232 -10.70 -11.94 -2.12
N TYR A 233 -10.43 -10.65 -2.17
CA TYR A 233 -10.24 -9.82 -1.00
C TYR A 233 -10.69 -8.39 -1.31
N ARG A 234 -11.33 -7.74 -0.33
CA ARG A 234 -11.64 -6.32 -0.39
C ARG A 234 -11.20 -5.65 0.90
N ILE A 235 -10.69 -4.43 0.78
CA ILE A 235 -10.36 -3.60 1.92
C ILE A 235 -10.93 -2.19 1.74
N SER A 236 -11.60 -1.70 2.77
CA SER A 236 -12.05 -0.31 2.89
C SER A 236 -11.26 0.37 3.99
N PHE A 237 -10.84 1.62 3.78
CA PHE A 237 -10.08 2.37 4.77
C PHE A 237 -10.18 3.88 4.54
N LYS A 238 -9.76 4.66 5.53
CA LYS A 238 -9.54 6.11 5.41
C LYS A 238 -8.05 6.36 5.14
N LEU A 239 -7.74 6.93 3.98
CA LEU A 239 -6.40 7.29 3.54
C LEU A 239 -6.09 8.75 3.83
N HIS A 240 -5.00 9.02 4.55
CA HIS A 240 -4.46 10.37 4.74
C HIS A 240 -3.42 10.72 3.66
N PRO A 241 -3.21 12.02 3.35
CA PRO A 241 -2.21 12.46 2.36
C PRO A 241 -0.78 12.00 2.64
N ASN A 242 -0.46 11.69 3.90
CA ASN A 242 0.86 11.26 4.33
C ASN A 242 1.04 9.73 4.33
N GLY A 243 0.09 8.97 3.79
CA GLY A 243 0.12 7.51 3.71
C GLY A 243 -0.40 6.76 4.93
N LEU A 244 -0.83 7.44 5.99
CA LEU A 244 -1.50 6.78 7.11
C LEU A 244 -2.87 6.24 6.66
N THR A 245 -3.13 4.97 6.96
CA THR A 245 -4.46 4.35 6.82
C THR A 245 -5.08 4.11 8.18
N ARG A 246 -6.42 4.11 8.26
CA ARG A 246 -7.17 3.85 9.50
C ARG A 246 -8.60 3.43 9.20
N ASP A 247 -9.35 3.04 10.23
CA ASP A 247 -10.75 2.60 10.08
C ASP A 247 -10.89 1.50 9.03
N LEU A 248 -10.12 0.43 9.22
CA LEU A 248 -9.98 -0.63 8.24
C LEU A 248 -11.18 -1.57 8.31
N VAL A 249 -11.67 -2.00 7.15
CA VAL A 249 -12.61 -3.11 7.01
C VAL A 249 -12.02 -4.07 5.97
N MET A 250 -11.72 -5.29 6.40
CA MET A 250 -11.05 -6.33 5.61
C MET A 250 -12.04 -7.47 5.37
N ASP A 251 -12.47 -7.65 4.13
CA ASP A 251 -13.50 -8.61 3.70
C ASP A 251 -12.87 -9.73 2.86
N TYR A 252 -12.99 -10.95 3.39
CA TYR A 252 -12.45 -12.19 2.81
C TYR A 252 -13.56 -13.05 2.16
N GLY A 253 -14.74 -12.46 1.90
CA GLY A 253 -15.89 -13.13 1.32
C GLY A 253 -16.77 -13.81 2.37
N ASP A 254 -16.28 -14.88 3.00
CA ASP A 254 -17.07 -15.63 3.99
C ASP A 254 -17.14 -14.94 5.35
N PHE A 255 -16.21 -14.03 5.64
CA PHE A 255 -16.18 -13.21 6.85
C PHE A 255 -15.42 -11.90 6.59
N SER A 256 -15.64 -10.92 7.46
CA SER A 256 -14.92 -9.65 7.46
C SER A 256 -14.53 -9.24 8.88
N MET A 257 -13.50 -8.43 8.99
CA MET A 257 -13.04 -7.88 10.25
C MET A 257 -12.74 -6.38 10.13
N THR A 258 -12.87 -5.69 11.26
CA THR A 258 -12.47 -4.30 11.41
C THR A 258 -11.08 -4.19 12.00
N GLY A 259 -10.36 -3.12 11.64
CA GLY A 259 -9.10 -2.73 12.27
C GLY A 259 -9.17 -1.28 12.73
N LYS A 260 -9.32 -1.09 14.05
CA LYS A 260 -9.41 0.24 14.66
C LYS A 260 -8.04 0.71 15.14
N LEU A 261 -7.59 1.87 14.69
CA LEU A 261 -6.36 2.51 15.16
C LEU A 261 -6.47 2.86 16.65
N VAL A 262 -5.55 2.32 17.46
CA VAL A 262 -5.49 2.54 18.92
C VAL A 262 -4.20 3.21 19.37
N ASN A 263 -3.14 3.17 18.55
CA ASN A 263 -1.91 3.90 18.82
C ASN A 263 -1.23 4.31 17.51
N LEU A 264 -0.79 5.57 17.45
CA LEU A 264 0.06 6.08 16.38
C LEU A 264 1.32 6.68 17.00
N LYS A 265 2.47 6.29 16.45
CA LYS A 265 3.75 6.94 16.72
C LYS A 265 4.33 7.44 15.41
N LEU A 266 4.45 8.74 15.26
CA LEU A 266 5.15 9.34 14.13
C LEU A 266 6.64 9.30 14.38
N PHE A 267 7.42 9.03 13.34
CA PHE A 267 8.88 9.14 13.38
C PHE A 267 9.31 10.39 12.63
N ASP A 268 10.50 10.89 12.96
CA ASP A 268 11.05 12.01 12.21
C ASP A 268 11.38 11.54 10.79
N SER A 269 10.94 12.32 9.79
CA SER A 269 11.41 12.11 8.43
C SER A 269 12.92 12.28 8.41
N PRO A 270 13.68 11.39 7.74
CA PRO A 270 15.10 11.64 7.51
C PRO A 270 15.25 13.04 6.91
N PRO A 271 16.23 13.85 7.35
CA PRO A 271 16.40 15.19 6.81
C PRO A 271 16.46 15.08 5.29
N ASN A 272 15.80 16.01 4.59
CA ASN A 272 15.86 16.20 3.14
C ASN A 272 17.32 16.43 2.72
N LYS A 273 18.13 15.37 2.74
CA LYS A 273 19.35 15.31 1.96
C LYS A 273 18.82 15.25 0.55
N SER A 274 19.14 16.27 -0.24
CA SER A 274 19.15 16.11 -1.70
C SER A 274 19.74 14.74 -1.97
N CYS A 275 18.98 13.83 -2.57
CA CYS A 275 19.48 12.49 -2.85
C CYS A 275 20.79 12.69 -3.62
N ASN A 276 21.93 12.36 -3.01
CA ASN A 276 23.22 12.50 -3.67
C ASN A 276 23.27 11.38 -4.71
N GLN A 277 22.73 11.65 -5.90
CA GLN A 277 22.99 10.88 -7.11
C GLN A 277 24.36 11.28 -7.66
#